data_AF-A0A3P7JZ09-F1
#
_entry.id   AF-A0A3P7JZ09-F1
#
_cell.length_a   1.000
_cell.length_b   1.000
_cell.length_c   1.000
_cell.angle_alpha   90.00
_cell.angle_beta   90.00
_cell.angle_gamma   90.00
#
_symmetry.space_group_name_H-M   'P 1'
#
loop_
_entity.id
_entity.type
_entity.pdbx_description
1 polymer ?
#
loop_
_entity_poly.entity_id
_entity_poly.type
_entity_poly.pdbx_seq_one_letter_code
_entity_poly.pdbx_strand_id
1 'polypeptide(L)'
;MNVVQGLLSAVTPLSDGDFADRLNYCVTTVGLVLTSAFISGWSFVGSPIQCWFPAYYKGWWMEYALDYCYVQNTYFVPMTDVKVHNAFDFASHMVELPTNYAERDEKQIGYYQWVPFILAAQAILFYLPVVIWRSIYESSGFKVKAICETCNP
;
A
#
# COMPACT_ATOMS: atom_id res chain seq x y z
N MET A 1 30.23 1.83 5.61
CA MET A 1 29.73 0.79 4.69
C MET A 1 28.26 1.10 4.43
N ASN A 2 27.87 1.27 3.17
CA ASN A 2 26.56 1.81 2.81
C ASN A 2 25.45 0.81 3.17
N VAL A 3 24.49 1.21 4.01
CA VAL A 3 23.33 0.41 4.43
C VAL A 3 22.58 -0.16 3.21
N VAL A 4 22.50 0.63 2.13
CA VAL A 4 21.89 0.24 0.85
C VAL A 4 22.60 -0.96 0.21
N GLN A 5 23.94 -1.00 0.23
CA GLN A 5 24.69 -2.16 -0.28
C GLN A 5 24.46 -3.40 0.58
N GLY A 6 24.31 -3.24 1.90
CA GLY A 6 23.98 -4.34 2.81
C GLY A 6 22.61 -4.95 2.51
N LEU A 7 21.59 -4.10 2.34
CA LEU A 7 20.23 -4.53 1.99
C LEU A 7 20.16 -5.18 0.60
N LEU A 8 20.82 -4.59 -0.39
CA LEU A 8 20.89 -5.16 -1.73
C LEU A 8 21.57 -6.53 -1.73
N SER A 9 22.67 -6.68 -1.01
CA SER A 9 23.36 -7.95 -0.85
C SER A 9 22.47 -9.01 -0.19
N ALA A 10 21.68 -8.63 0.81
CA ALA A 10 20.78 -9.54 1.52
C ALA A 10 19.66 -10.12 0.63
N VAL A 11 19.15 -9.30 -0.30
CA VAL A 11 18.07 -9.65 -1.22
C VAL A 11 18.57 -10.35 -2.50
N THR A 12 19.87 -10.27 -2.80
CA THR A 12 20.40 -10.93 -4.00
C THR A 12 20.12 -12.43 -4.01
N PRO A 13 19.75 -13.00 -5.18
CA PRO A 13 19.39 -14.40 -5.25
C PRO A 13 20.61 -15.29 -5.09
N LEU A 14 20.64 -16.11 -4.03
CA LEU A 14 21.68 -17.11 -3.81
C LEU A 14 21.32 -18.45 -4.45
N SER A 15 22.31 -19.33 -4.61
CA SER A 15 22.17 -20.70 -5.12
C SER A 15 21.48 -21.68 -4.15
N ASP A 16 21.01 -21.20 -2.99
CA ASP A 16 20.48 -21.99 -1.89
C ASP A 16 19.03 -22.46 -2.07
N GLY A 17 18.30 -21.92 -3.05
CA GLY A 17 16.88 -22.20 -3.26
C GLY A 17 16.44 -22.32 -4.72
N ASP A 18 15.28 -22.95 -4.90
CA ASP A 18 14.64 -23.20 -6.19
C ASP A 18 14.09 -21.89 -6.80
N PHE A 19 13.61 -21.98 -8.05
CA PHE A 19 12.99 -20.85 -8.74
C PHE A 19 11.82 -20.24 -7.94
N ALA A 20 10.98 -21.09 -7.32
CA ALA A 20 9.83 -20.65 -6.54
C ALA A 20 10.26 -19.81 -5.32
N ASP A 21 11.35 -20.18 -4.64
CA ASP A 21 11.86 -19.42 -3.50
C ASP A 21 12.33 -18.05 -3.95
N ARG A 22 13.14 -17.99 -5.02
CA ARG A 22 13.67 -16.74 -5.58
C ARG A 22 12.57 -15.80 -6.03
N LEU A 23 11.50 -16.33 -6.62
CA LEU A 23 10.35 -15.51 -7.00
C LEU A 23 9.72 -14.85 -5.77
N ASN A 24 9.53 -15.59 -4.67
CA ASN A 24 8.89 -15.08 -3.47
C ASN A 24 9.78 -14.14 -2.66
N TYR A 25 10.97 -14.57 -2.22
CA TYR A 25 11.78 -13.75 -1.30
C TYR A 25 12.49 -12.58 -1.99
N CYS A 26 12.82 -12.69 -3.29
CA CYS A 26 13.52 -11.64 -4.03
C CYS A 26 12.55 -10.81 -4.87
N VAL A 27 11.85 -11.42 -5.85
CA VAL A 27 11.04 -10.65 -6.81
C VAL A 27 9.83 -10.02 -6.13
N THR A 28 9.03 -10.81 -5.40
CA THR A 28 7.83 -10.30 -4.72
C THR A 28 8.19 -9.29 -3.64
N THR A 29 9.18 -9.57 -2.78
CA THR A 29 9.64 -8.62 -1.76
C THR A 29 10.10 -7.28 -2.36
N VAL A 30 10.96 -7.31 -3.39
CA VAL A 30 11.44 -6.07 -4.04
C VAL A 30 10.28 -5.32 -4.68
N GLY A 31 9.37 -6.02 -5.37
CA GLY A 31 8.19 -5.40 -5.96
C GLY A 31 7.29 -4.72 -4.94
N LEU A 32 7.05 -5.38 -3.80
CA LEU A 32 6.26 -4.83 -2.69
C LEU A 32 6.94 -3.60 -2.06
N VAL A 33 8.25 -3.65 -1.83
CA VAL A 33 9.01 -2.49 -1.29
C VAL A 33 8.95 -1.30 -2.25
N LEU A 34 9.17 -1.53 -3.55
CA LEU A 34 9.11 -0.47 -4.56
C LEU A 34 7.71 0.15 -4.65
N THR A 35 6.67 -0.68 -4.67
CA THR A 35 5.28 -0.22 -4.75
C THR A 35 4.89 0.54 -3.48
N SER A 36 5.28 0.04 -2.30
CA SER A 36 5.08 0.72 -1.02
C SER A 36 5.77 2.09 -0.99
N ALA A 37 7.02 2.17 -1.46
CA ALA A 37 7.78 3.42 -1.52
C ALA A 37 7.16 4.41 -2.51
N PHE A 38 6.71 3.92 -3.67
CA PHE A 38 6.04 4.73 -4.69
C PHE A 38 4.73 5.35 -4.16
N ILE A 39 3.85 4.52 -3.57
CA ILE A 39 2.59 5.00 -2.99
C ILE A 39 2.86 6.00 -1.87
N SER A 40 3.80 5.70 -0.96
CA SER A 40 4.15 6.62 0.12
C SER A 40 4.68 7.95 -0.41
N GLY A 41 5.55 7.92 -1.43
CA GLY A 41 6.05 9.12 -2.08
C GLY A 41 4.93 9.98 -2.67
N TRP A 42 3.95 9.34 -3.32
CA TRP A 42 2.78 10.04 -3.84
C TRP A 42 1.91 10.62 -2.72
N SER A 43 1.73 9.90 -1.61
CA SER A 43 0.94 10.35 -0.47
C SER A 43 1.56 11.53 0.29
N PHE A 44 2.89 11.65 0.35
CA PHE A 44 3.57 12.71 1.10
C PHE A 44 3.95 13.94 0.26
N VAL A 45 4.32 13.74 -1.02
CA VAL A 45 4.78 14.83 -1.90
C VAL A 45 3.68 15.28 -2.86
N GLY A 46 2.74 14.39 -3.18
CA GLY A 46 1.60 14.68 -4.03
C GLY A 46 0.38 15.16 -3.24
N SER A 47 -0.72 15.34 -3.96
CA SER A 47 -2.05 15.55 -3.37
C SER A 47 -2.82 14.23 -3.45
N PRO A 48 -2.94 13.46 -2.35
CA PRO A 48 -3.55 12.14 -2.38
C PRO A 48 -5.06 12.17 -2.64
N ILE A 49 -5.70 13.30 -2.33
CA ILE A 49 -7.12 13.57 -2.58
C ILE A 49 -7.28 14.98 -3.13
N GLN A 50 -8.31 15.19 -3.94
CA GLN A 50 -8.72 16.50 -4.44
C GLN A 50 -10.21 16.68 -4.11
N CYS A 51 -10.53 17.75 -3.40
CA CYS A 51 -11.89 18.05 -2.96
C CYS A 51 -12.45 19.26 -3.72
N TRP A 52 -13.77 19.26 -3.87
CA TRP A 52 -14.47 20.43 -4.39
C TRP A 52 -14.72 21.43 -3.26
N PHE A 53 -14.17 22.63 -3.39
CA PHE A 53 -14.29 23.68 -2.39
C PHE A 53 -15.21 24.82 -2.86
N PRO A 54 -15.93 25.47 -1.94
CA PRO A 54 -16.62 26.74 -2.24
C PRO A 54 -15.63 27.82 -2.68
N ALA A 55 -16.06 28.75 -3.55
CA ALA A 55 -15.21 29.76 -4.17
C ALA A 55 -14.53 30.76 -3.19
N TYR A 56 -14.97 30.83 -1.93
CA TYR A 56 -14.39 31.69 -0.90
C TYR A 56 -13.22 31.04 -0.15
N TYR A 57 -13.03 29.72 -0.23
CA TYR A 57 -11.82 29.07 0.27
C TYR A 57 -10.63 29.52 -0.60
N LYS A 58 -9.54 29.94 0.03
CA LYS A 58 -8.33 30.40 -0.69
C LYS A 58 -7.06 30.01 0.04
N GLY A 59 -6.03 29.63 -0.73
CA GLY A 59 -4.68 29.35 -0.24
C GLY A 59 -4.65 28.27 0.84
N TRP A 60 -4.06 28.57 1.99
CA TRP A 60 -3.85 27.64 3.11
C TRP A 60 -5.10 26.94 3.63
N TRP A 61 -6.28 27.56 3.52
CA TRP A 61 -7.54 26.93 3.91
C TRP A 61 -7.91 25.73 3.03
N MET A 62 -7.52 25.75 1.75
CA MET A 62 -7.74 24.63 0.84
C MET A 62 -6.83 23.46 1.21
N GLU A 63 -5.53 23.73 1.40
CA GLU A 63 -4.54 22.72 1.80
C GLU A 63 -4.93 22.07 3.14
N TYR A 64 -5.31 22.87 4.14
CA TYR A 64 -5.79 22.34 5.42
C TYR A 64 -7.03 21.45 5.26
N ALA A 65 -7.97 21.84 4.41
CA ALA A 65 -9.18 21.06 4.18
C ALA A 65 -8.89 19.76 3.41
N LEU A 66 -7.91 19.76 2.49
CA LEU A 66 -7.43 18.54 1.82
C LEU A 66 -6.81 17.57 2.84
N ASP A 67 -5.91 18.06 3.68
CA ASP A 67 -5.26 17.25 4.73
C ASP A 67 -6.28 16.70 5.72
N TYR A 68 -7.22 17.55 6.15
CA TYR A 68 -8.29 17.15 7.05
C TYR A 68 -9.16 16.07 6.41
N CYS A 69 -9.56 16.22 5.15
CA CYS A 69 -10.38 15.24 4.45
C CYS A 69 -9.61 13.94 4.16
N TYR A 70 -8.29 13.99 4.02
CA TYR A 70 -7.47 12.80 3.82
C TYR A 70 -7.28 12.00 5.11
N VAL A 71 -7.03 12.68 6.24
CA VAL A 71 -6.82 12.03 7.54
C VAL A 71 -8.13 11.53 8.13
N GLN A 72 -9.22 12.27 7.94
CA GLN A 72 -10.55 11.84 8.34
C GLN A 72 -11.09 10.79 7.35
N ASN A 73 -11.68 9.71 7.86
CA ASN A 73 -12.32 8.72 6.99
C ASN A 73 -13.41 9.36 6.13
N THR A 74 -13.48 8.97 4.86
CA THR A 74 -14.51 9.42 3.90
C THR A 74 -15.60 8.36 3.78
N TYR A 75 -16.74 8.68 3.18
CA TYR A 75 -17.79 7.69 2.92
C TYR A 75 -18.43 7.98 1.56
N PHE A 76 -18.97 6.94 0.93
CA PHE A 76 -19.64 7.07 -0.37
C PHE A 76 -21.15 7.20 -0.21
N VAL A 77 -21.73 8.16 -0.93
CA VAL A 77 -23.19 8.34 -1.04
C VAL A 77 -23.56 8.35 -2.52
N PRO A 78 -24.55 7.56 -2.96
CA PRO A 78 -25.04 7.63 -4.32
C PRO A 78 -25.71 9.00 -4.56
N MET A 79 -25.44 9.61 -5.71
CA MET A 79 -26.01 10.93 -6.03
C MET A 79 -27.53 10.87 -6.29
N THR A 80 -28.01 9.72 -6.79
CA THR A 80 -29.43 9.48 -7.08
C THR A 80 -29.84 8.08 -6.62
N ASP A 81 -31.09 7.94 -6.19
CA ASP A 81 -31.73 6.68 -5.83
C ASP A 81 -32.33 5.95 -7.05
N VAL A 82 -32.61 6.69 -8.12
CA VAL A 82 -33.20 6.19 -9.37
C VAL A 82 -32.31 6.43 -10.60
N LYS A 83 -32.60 5.68 -11.68
CA LYS A 83 -32.00 5.91 -13.01
C LYS A 83 -32.62 7.16 -13.64
N VAL A 84 -31.84 8.22 -13.71
CA VAL A 84 -32.23 9.51 -14.29
C VAL A 84 -32.32 9.40 -15.82
N HIS A 85 -33.41 9.88 -16.41
CA HIS A 85 -33.60 9.85 -17.88
C HIS A 85 -33.35 11.21 -18.56
N ASN A 86 -33.35 12.32 -17.82
CA ASN A 86 -33.06 13.66 -18.34
C ASN A 86 -32.54 14.60 -17.23
N ALA A 87 -31.96 15.75 -17.62
CA ALA A 87 -31.32 16.68 -16.68
C ALA A 87 -32.25 17.31 -15.63
N PHE A 88 -33.54 17.44 -15.93
CA PHE A 88 -34.52 18.02 -15.01
C PHE A 88 -34.87 17.06 -13.85
N ASP A 89 -34.90 15.75 -14.13
CA ASP A 89 -35.20 14.68 -13.17
C ASP A 89 -34.05 14.44 -12.17
N PHE A 90 -32.82 14.87 -12.51
CA PHE A 90 -31.67 14.80 -11.60
C PHE A 90 -31.87 15.65 -10.33
N ALA A 91 -32.41 16.86 -10.47
CA ALA A 91 -32.56 17.79 -9.34
C ALA A 91 -33.67 17.34 -8.37
N SER A 92 -34.67 16.60 -8.83
CA SER A 92 -35.76 16.06 -7.99
C SER A 92 -35.38 14.77 -7.26
N HIS A 93 -34.38 14.04 -7.74
CA HIS A 93 -33.95 12.74 -7.20
C HIS A 93 -32.57 12.79 -6.52
N MET A 94 -32.11 13.98 -6.12
CA MET A 94 -30.89 14.09 -5.33
C MET A 94 -31.10 13.47 -3.93
N VAL A 95 -30.25 12.52 -3.57
CA VAL A 95 -30.34 11.85 -2.27
C VAL A 95 -29.90 12.82 -1.18
N GLU A 96 -30.73 13.00 -0.15
CA GLU A 96 -30.36 13.76 1.03
C GLU A 96 -29.25 13.05 1.81
N LEU A 97 -28.29 13.82 2.33
CA LEU A 97 -27.22 13.24 3.13
C LEU A 97 -27.81 12.58 4.38
N PRO A 98 -27.42 11.33 4.71
CA PRO A 98 -27.98 10.61 5.85
C PRO A 98 -27.75 11.42 7.13
N THR A 99 -28.82 11.73 7.88
CA THR A 99 -28.74 12.49 9.13
C THR A 99 -28.28 11.61 10.30
N ASN A 100 -28.44 10.29 10.16
CA ASN A 100 -28.02 9.32 11.16
C ASN A 100 -26.50 9.06 11.06
N TYR A 101 -25.78 9.37 12.14
CA TYR A 101 -24.33 9.18 12.22
C TYR A 101 -23.92 7.70 12.12
N ALA A 102 -24.73 6.79 12.67
CA ALA A 102 -24.43 5.36 12.67
C ALA A 102 -24.32 4.79 11.25
N GLU A 103 -25.19 5.25 10.34
CA GLU A 103 -25.17 4.79 8.94
C GLU A 103 -23.96 5.33 8.17
N ARG A 104 -23.48 6.53 8.53
CA ARG A 104 -22.26 7.09 7.94
C ARG A 104 -21.03 6.32 8.37
N ASP A 105 -20.96 5.94 9.64
CA ASP A 105 -19.82 5.23 10.22
C ASP A 105 -19.65 3.82 9.61
N GLU A 106 -20.76 3.14 9.32
CA GLU A 106 -20.72 1.82 8.67
C GLU A 106 -20.17 1.87 7.23
N LYS A 107 -20.39 2.99 6.53
CA LYS A 107 -19.99 3.18 5.12
C LYS A 107 -18.63 3.88 4.96
N GLN A 108 -17.85 4.01 6.04
CA GLN A 108 -16.55 4.67 6.00
C GLN A 108 -15.50 3.90 5.19
N ILE A 109 -14.70 4.66 4.45
CA ILE A 109 -13.63 4.21 3.57
C ILE A 109 -12.33 4.83 4.09
N GLY A 110 -11.58 4.04 4.85
CA GLY A 110 -10.29 4.43 5.45
C GLY A 110 -9.08 3.65 4.94
N TYR A 111 -9.24 2.74 3.98
CA TYR A 111 -8.19 1.78 3.64
C TYR A 111 -6.97 2.43 2.97
N TYR A 112 -7.15 3.51 2.20
CA TYR A 112 -6.07 4.16 1.43
C TYR A 112 -4.87 4.56 2.29
N GLN A 113 -5.11 4.98 3.54
CA GLN A 113 -4.09 5.36 4.50
C GLN A 113 -3.19 4.17 4.91
N TRP A 114 -3.77 2.97 4.96
CA TRP A 114 -3.12 1.77 5.48
C TRP A 114 -2.40 0.95 4.40
N VAL A 115 -2.78 1.12 3.13
CA VAL A 115 -2.17 0.43 1.98
C VAL A 115 -0.63 0.43 2.02
N PRO A 116 0.08 1.57 2.13
CA PRO A 116 1.54 1.56 2.12
C PRO A 116 2.13 0.77 3.30
N PHE A 117 1.54 0.86 4.50
CA PHE A 117 2.02 0.12 5.67
C PHE A 117 1.79 -1.39 5.53
N ILE A 118 0.64 -1.79 4.99
CA ILE A 118 0.33 -3.20 4.76
C ILE A 118 1.27 -3.79 3.71
N LEU A 119 1.57 -3.06 2.63
CA LEU A 119 2.51 -3.52 1.60
C LEU A 119 3.93 -3.67 2.15
N ALA A 120 4.39 -2.74 2.99
CA ALA A 120 5.67 -2.85 3.67
C ALA A 120 5.71 -4.07 4.63
N ALA A 121 4.63 -4.28 5.40
CA ALA A 121 4.51 -5.45 6.27
C ALA A 121 4.51 -6.76 5.49
N GLN A 122 3.79 -6.83 4.36
CA GLN A 122 3.79 -7.99 3.47
C GLN A 122 5.21 -8.26 2.92
N ALA A 123 5.95 -7.23 2.51
CA ALA A 123 7.33 -7.40 2.05
C ALA A 123 8.21 -8.07 3.13
N ILE A 124 8.07 -7.64 4.39
CA ILE A 124 8.78 -8.26 5.52
C ILE A 124 8.37 -9.73 5.66
N LEU A 125 7.08 -10.03 5.62
CA LEU A 125 6.56 -11.40 5.75
C LEU A 125 7.05 -12.33 4.63
N PHE A 126 7.17 -11.86 3.39
CA PHE A 126 7.73 -12.64 2.29
C PHE A 126 9.24 -12.88 2.41
N TYR A 127 9.95 -11.98 3.11
CA TYR A 127 11.38 -12.12 3.37
C TYR A 127 11.70 -12.97 4.61
N LEU A 128 10.80 -13.05 5.58
CA LEU A 128 11.04 -13.81 6.83
C LEU A 128 11.40 -15.30 6.62
N PRO A 129 10.73 -16.07 5.76
CA PRO A 129 11.03 -17.49 5.57
C PRO A 129 12.49 -17.76 5.18
N VAL A 130 13.05 -16.94 4.28
CA VAL A 130 14.45 -17.11 3.84
C VAL A 130 15.43 -16.72 4.93
N VAL A 131 15.12 -15.71 5.75
CA VAL A 131 15.95 -15.34 6.90
C VAL A 131 15.98 -16.44 7.94
N ILE A 132 14.82 -17.05 8.24
CA ILE A 132 14.72 -18.17 9.17
C ILE A 132 15.50 -19.37 8.63
N TRP A 133 15.30 -19.74 7.36
CA TRP A 133 16.03 -20.82 6.71
C TRP A 133 17.54 -20.63 6.79
N ARG A 134 18.02 -19.43 6.44
CA ARG A 134 19.45 -19.09 6.49
C ARG A 134 20.01 -19.14 7.90
N SER A 135 19.28 -18.62 8.87
CA SER A 135 19.69 -18.64 10.28
C SER A 135 19.80 -20.07 10.83
N ILE A 136 18.90 -20.97 10.43
CA ILE A 136 18.88 -22.36 10.89
C ILE A 136 20.06 -23.14 10.32
N TYR A 137 20.32 -23.08 8.99
CA TYR A 137 21.42 -23.86 8.43
C TYR A 137 22.80 -23.31 8.84
N GLU A 138 22.92 -21.98 9.01
CA GLU A 138 24.16 -21.36 9.52
C GLU A 138 24.45 -21.85 10.94
N SER A 139 23.43 -21.92 11.80
CA SER A 139 23.55 -22.45 13.16
C SER A 139 23.87 -23.95 13.19
N SER A 140 23.48 -24.68 12.15
CA SER A 140 23.70 -26.13 12.04
C SER A 140 25.13 -26.48 11.56
N GLY A 141 25.94 -25.49 11.15
CA GLY A 141 27.33 -25.69 10.71
C GLY A 141 27.47 -26.29 9.30
N PHE A 142 26.37 -26.54 8.59
CA PHE A 142 26.39 -27.05 7.22
C PHE A 142 26.54 -25.88 6.22
N LYS A 143 27.61 -25.92 5.41
CA LYS A 143 27.85 -24.91 4.34
C LYS A 143 27.02 -25.22 3.09
N VAL A 144 25.69 -25.10 3.20
CA VAL A 144 24.73 -25.38 2.11
C VAL A 144 25.09 -24.64 0.83
N LYS A 145 25.48 -23.35 0.93
CA LYS A 145 25.89 -22.54 -0.22
C LYS A 145 27.02 -23.18 -1.04
N ALA A 146 28.07 -23.70 -0.38
CA ALA A 146 29.20 -24.32 -1.07
C ALA A 146 28.80 -25.61 -1.78
N ILE A 147 27.89 -26.38 -1.19
CA ILE A 147 27.37 -27.62 -1.78
C ILE A 147 26.54 -27.29 -3.03
N CYS A 148 25.62 -26.33 -2.93
CA CYS A 148 24.80 -25.89 -4.06
C CYS A 148 25.63 -25.30 -5.20
N GLU A 149 26.69 -24.53 -4.91
CA GLU A 149 27.61 -24.00 -5.92
C GLU A 149 28.44 -25.10 -6.61
N THR A 150 28.75 -26.20 -5.92
CA THR A 150 29.48 -27.32 -6.51
C THR A 150 28.57 -28.22 -7.38
N CYS A 151 27.28 -28.31 -7.02
CA CYS A 151 26.30 -29.13 -7.72
C CYS A 151 25.58 -28.43 -8.89
N ASN A 152 25.69 -27.10 -8.99
CA ASN A 152 25.14 -26.34 -10.13
C ASN A 152 26.28 -26.05 -11.12
N PRO A 153 26.44 -26.85 -12.19
CA PRO A 153 27.56 -26.74 -13.14
C PRO A 153 27.56 -25.44 -13.95
#